data_AF-A0A957Q5X6-F1
#
_entry.id   AF-A0A957Q5X6-F1
#
_cell.length_a   1.000
_cell.length_b   1.000
_cell.length_c   1.000
_cell.angle_alpha   90.00
_cell.angle_beta   90.00
_cell.angle_gamma   90.00
#
_symmetry.space_group_name_H-M   'P 1'
#
loop_
_entity.id
_entity.type
_entity.pdbx_description
1 polymer ?
#
loop_
_entity_poly.entity_id
_entity_poly.type
_entity_poly.pdbx_seq_one_letter_code
_entity_poly.pdbx_strand_id
1 'polypeptide(L)'
;MQTLEKYAKYLPVNYSAYPRGYYVSLILLRKVEGEAIFRTEGSGEPLNREFVHAGSADSTPVIPRVVISKRKQTAVERRTGRELLRRIGLIAENAGINEGDPETDSIDSMVYGYAVGGGGAQKSRVITDDAFTILPATQVVGKRQFNAPFEDGTMRHPETKAASSSIGTDEYVRPETHFVDIETLKDITPGELIYVLGNILRTSRYGAISS
;
A
#
# COMPACT_ATOMS: atom_id res chain seq x y z
N MET A 1 -3.07 -18.74 15.95
CA MET A 1 -3.82 -17.69 16.69
C MET A 1 -3.38 -17.54 18.14
N GLN A 2 -2.90 -18.61 18.81
CA GLN A 2 -2.36 -18.56 20.19
C GLN A 2 -1.30 -17.46 20.44
N THR A 3 -0.52 -17.09 19.42
CA THR A 3 0.55 -16.07 19.56
C THR A 3 0.04 -14.68 19.94
N LEU A 4 -1.19 -14.31 19.55
CA LEU A 4 -1.76 -12.98 19.82
C LEU A 4 -2.53 -12.91 21.13
N GLU A 5 -3.00 -14.04 21.66
CA GLU A 5 -3.82 -14.10 22.88
C GLU A 5 -3.10 -13.52 24.10
N LYS A 6 -1.79 -13.74 24.23
CA LYS A 6 -0.97 -13.16 25.31
C LYS A 6 -0.96 -11.63 25.32
N TYR A 7 -1.26 -10.99 24.18
CA TYR A 7 -1.31 -9.54 24.05
C TYR A 7 -2.71 -8.96 24.26
N ALA A 8 -3.76 -9.78 24.30
CA ALA A 8 -5.14 -9.32 24.43
C ALA A 8 -5.37 -8.48 25.71
N LYS A 9 -4.63 -8.77 26.79
CA LYS A 9 -4.69 -7.99 28.05
C LYS A 9 -4.21 -6.54 27.92
N TYR A 10 -3.46 -6.21 26.88
CA TYR A 10 -2.99 -4.84 26.59
C TYR A 10 -3.93 -4.11 25.62
N LEU A 11 -5.00 -4.77 25.18
CA LEU A 11 -5.96 -4.21 24.24
C LEU A 11 -7.29 -3.96 24.94
N PRO A 12 -8.05 -2.95 24.49
CA PRO A 12 -9.43 -2.81 24.92
C PRO A 12 -10.29 -4.02 24.53
N VAL A 13 -11.15 -4.47 25.44
CA VAL A 13 -12.07 -5.59 25.17
C VAL A 13 -13.18 -5.18 24.19
N ASN A 14 -13.73 -3.97 24.35
CA ASN A 14 -14.83 -3.45 23.55
C ASN A 14 -14.44 -2.13 22.89
N TYR A 15 -15.08 -1.80 21.76
CA TYR A 15 -14.99 -0.48 21.14
C TYR A 15 -15.49 0.62 22.11
N SER A 16 -14.91 1.82 21.99
CA SER A 16 -15.40 3.03 22.67
C SER A 16 -15.24 4.22 21.76
N ALA A 17 -16.25 5.10 21.74
CA ALA A 17 -16.19 6.37 21.00
C ALA A 17 -15.18 7.35 21.64
N TYR A 18 -14.87 7.18 22.93
CA TYR A 18 -13.89 8.01 23.62
C TYR A 18 -12.49 7.40 23.47
N PRO A 19 -11.49 8.17 23.01
CA PRO A 19 -10.12 7.70 22.91
C PRO A 19 -9.59 7.27 24.27
N ARG A 20 -8.93 6.10 24.34
CA ARG A 20 -8.36 5.56 25.59
C ARG A 20 -6.84 5.48 25.57
N GLY A 21 -6.21 5.72 24.42
CA GLY A 21 -4.76 5.82 24.31
C GLY A 21 -4.06 4.46 24.28
N TYR A 22 -4.73 3.40 23.84
CA TYR A 22 -4.08 2.13 23.55
C TYR A 22 -3.44 2.20 22.17
N TYR A 23 -2.19 1.74 22.05
CA TYR A 23 -1.44 1.76 20.79
C TYR A 23 -0.75 0.42 20.55
N VAL A 24 -0.77 -0.04 19.30
CA VAL A 24 -0.01 -1.18 18.82
C VAL A 24 0.78 -0.74 17.61
N SER A 25 2.11 -0.80 17.67
CA SER A 25 2.96 -0.54 16.51
C SER A 25 3.36 -1.85 15.85
N LEU A 26 3.03 -2.00 14.59
CA LEU A 26 3.43 -3.12 13.73
C LEU A 26 4.64 -2.68 12.92
N ILE A 27 5.77 -3.37 13.11
CA ILE A 27 6.95 -3.19 12.25
C ILE A 27 6.84 -4.22 11.13
N LEU A 28 6.75 -3.73 9.90
CA LEU A 28 6.51 -4.56 8.72
C LEU A 28 7.73 -4.52 7.80
N LEU A 29 8.12 -5.71 7.33
CA LEU A 29 9.10 -5.88 6.28
C LEU A 29 8.37 -6.42 5.05
N ARG A 30 8.29 -5.61 3.98
CA ARG A 30 7.63 -5.99 2.74
C ARG A 30 8.70 -6.31 1.70
N LYS A 31 8.70 -7.55 1.22
CA LYS A 31 9.62 -8.00 0.18
C LYS A 31 8.94 -7.96 -1.19
N VAL A 32 9.64 -7.38 -2.16
CA VAL A 32 9.23 -7.38 -3.57
C VAL A 32 9.57 -8.73 -4.18
N GLU A 33 8.57 -9.54 -4.51
CA GLU A 33 8.76 -10.88 -5.11
C GLU A 33 8.92 -10.83 -6.65
N GLY A 34 8.33 -9.82 -7.31
CA GLY A 34 8.44 -9.60 -8.75
C GLY A 34 8.63 -8.12 -9.06
N GLU A 35 8.94 -7.77 -10.30
CA GLU A 35 9.13 -6.37 -10.68
C GLU A 35 7.92 -5.52 -10.28
N ALA A 36 8.16 -4.39 -9.60
CA ALA A 36 7.11 -3.54 -9.06
C ALA A 36 7.29 -2.09 -9.48
N ILE A 37 6.18 -1.38 -9.70
CA ILE A 37 6.18 0.01 -10.13
C ILE A 37 5.38 0.84 -9.12
N PHE A 38 6.08 1.73 -8.41
CA PHE A 38 5.49 2.65 -7.42
C PHE A 38 5.72 4.09 -7.86
N ARG A 39 4.69 4.71 -8.45
CA ARG A 39 4.71 6.09 -8.98
C ARG A 39 3.55 6.89 -8.41
N THR A 40 3.61 8.22 -8.40
CA THR A 40 2.48 9.07 -8.01
C THR A 40 1.41 9.09 -9.10
N GLU A 41 1.79 9.30 -10.37
CA GLU A 41 0.90 9.44 -11.52
C GLU A 41 1.54 8.88 -12.81
N GLY A 42 0.75 8.68 -13.88
CA GLY A 42 1.18 8.51 -15.28
C GLY A 42 2.10 7.33 -15.68
N SER A 43 2.02 6.93 -16.95
CA SER A 43 3.10 6.17 -17.60
C SER A 43 4.28 7.11 -17.90
N GLY A 44 5.51 6.65 -17.72
CA GLY A 44 6.73 7.43 -17.99
C GLY A 44 7.26 8.31 -16.84
N GLU A 45 6.55 8.47 -15.73
CA GLU A 45 7.11 9.16 -14.55
C GLU A 45 8.14 8.29 -13.80
N PRO A 46 9.16 8.89 -13.18
CA PRO A 46 10.08 8.18 -12.30
C PRO A 46 9.35 7.53 -11.11
N LEU A 47 10.00 6.53 -10.51
CA LEU A 47 9.53 5.98 -9.24
C LEU A 47 9.52 7.06 -8.15
N ASN A 48 8.58 6.93 -7.21
CA ASN A 48 8.54 7.79 -6.02
C ASN A 48 9.81 7.61 -5.21
N ARG A 49 10.55 8.70 -5.00
CA ARG A 49 11.82 8.71 -4.27
C ARG A 49 11.83 9.86 -3.29
N GLU A 50 12.39 9.59 -2.11
CA GLU A 50 12.64 10.59 -1.09
C GLU A 50 14.10 10.51 -0.63
N PHE A 51 14.69 11.67 -0.35
CA PHE A 51 16.05 11.78 0.18
C PHE A 51 15.99 11.76 1.70
N VAL A 52 16.53 10.70 2.31
CA VAL A 52 16.51 10.52 3.77
C VAL A 52 17.88 10.11 4.30
N HIS A 53 18.11 10.35 5.59
CA HIS A 53 19.33 9.92 6.25
C HIS A 53 19.46 8.39 6.25
N ALA A 54 20.67 7.89 5.97
CA ALA A 54 20.96 6.46 5.96
C ALA A 54 21.02 5.85 7.37
N GLY A 55 21.13 6.66 8.42
CA GLY A 55 21.11 6.21 9.82
C GLY A 55 20.81 7.35 10.80
N SER A 56 21.00 7.10 12.09
CA SER A 56 20.62 8.03 13.16
C SER A 56 21.71 9.04 13.55
N ALA A 57 22.94 8.88 13.07
CA ALA A 57 24.04 9.80 13.37
C ALA A 57 24.07 10.96 12.37
N ASP A 58 24.41 12.17 12.84
CA ASP A 58 24.42 13.40 12.04
C ASP A 58 25.34 13.34 10.82
N SER A 59 26.39 12.52 10.88
CA SER A 59 27.34 12.33 9.77
C SER A 59 26.87 11.32 8.72
N THR A 60 25.65 10.77 8.84
CA THR A 60 25.17 9.76 7.89
C THR A 60 24.76 10.40 6.56
N PRO A 61 25.13 9.78 5.43
CA PRO A 61 24.80 10.32 4.13
C PRO A 61 23.28 10.34 3.92
N VAL A 62 22.81 11.39 3.26
CA VAL A 62 21.44 11.44 2.73
C VAL A 62 21.42 10.64 1.43
N ILE A 63 20.54 9.64 1.36
CA ILE A 63 20.41 8.74 0.22
C ILE A 63 19.00 8.79 -0.34
N PRO A 64 18.81 8.69 -1.67
CA PRO A 64 17.50 8.54 -2.25
C PRO A 64 17.00 7.12 -1.95
N ARG A 65 15.79 6.98 -1.41
CA ARG A 65 15.09 5.70 -1.21
C ARG A 65 13.81 5.69 -2.01
N VAL A 66 13.46 4.54 -2.58
CA VAL A 66 12.13 4.35 -3.19
C VAL A 66 11.08 4.27 -2.08
N VAL A 67 9.91 4.84 -2.33
CA VAL A 67 8.83 5.01 -1.35
C VAL A 67 7.51 4.42 -1.85
N ILE A 68 6.81 3.69 -0.98
CA ILE A 68 5.38 3.36 -1.17
C ILE A 68 4.58 4.26 -0.24
N SER A 69 3.73 5.11 -0.82
CA SER A 69 2.95 6.04 0.01
C SER A 69 1.92 5.31 0.87
N LYS A 70 1.72 5.79 2.08
CA LYS A 70 0.80 5.24 3.09
C LYS A 70 -0.61 4.97 2.57
N ARG A 71 -1.11 5.85 1.70
CA ARG A 71 -2.44 5.73 1.09
C ARG A 71 -2.51 4.55 0.14
N LYS A 72 -1.43 4.23 -0.58
CA LYS A 72 -1.37 3.09 -1.50
C LYS A 72 -1.24 1.76 -0.76
N GLN A 73 -0.59 1.74 0.40
CA GLN A 73 -0.50 0.55 1.25
C GLN A 73 -1.88 0.20 1.83
N THR A 74 -2.39 1.10 2.67
CA THR A 74 -3.65 0.90 3.41
C THR A 74 -4.87 0.71 2.52
N ALA A 75 -4.94 1.40 1.38
CA ALA A 75 -6.09 1.26 0.48
C ALA A 75 -6.19 -0.14 -0.13
N VAL A 76 -5.07 -0.78 -0.44
CA VAL A 76 -5.06 -2.15 -1.00
C VAL A 76 -5.39 -3.15 0.09
N GLU A 77 -4.79 -3.02 1.28
CA GLU A 77 -5.04 -3.90 2.41
C GLU A 77 -6.50 -3.86 2.86
N ARG A 78 -7.08 -2.65 2.91
CA ARG A 78 -8.50 -2.44 3.15
C ARG A 78 -9.37 -3.17 2.12
N ARG A 79 -9.04 -3.09 0.82
CA ARG A 79 -9.77 -3.83 -0.24
C ARG A 79 -9.71 -5.34 -0.01
N THR A 80 -8.52 -5.89 0.27
CA THR A 80 -8.35 -7.32 0.58
C THR A 80 -9.17 -7.73 1.81
N GLY A 81 -9.26 -6.88 2.83
CA GLY A 81 -10.13 -7.11 3.98
C GLY A 81 -11.61 -7.14 3.64
N ARG A 82 -12.08 -6.16 2.86
CA ARG A 82 -13.47 -6.12 2.37
C ARG A 82 -13.81 -7.31 1.47
N GLU A 83 -12.89 -7.76 0.61
CA GLU A 83 -13.09 -8.99 -0.18
C GLU A 83 -13.39 -10.19 0.71
N LEU A 84 -12.64 -10.35 1.81
CA LEU A 84 -12.93 -11.38 2.81
C LEU A 84 -14.30 -11.18 3.44
N LEU A 85 -14.61 -9.97 3.92
CA LEU A 85 -15.89 -9.68 4.57
C LEU A 85 -17.08 -9.95 3.63
N ARG A 86 -16.99 -9.60 2.34
CA ARG A 86 -18.01 -9.91 1.32
C ARG A 86 -18.18 -11.41 1.17
N ARG A 87 -17.07 -12.13 1.00
CA ARG A 87 -17.09 -13.59 0.82
C ARG A 87 -17.76 -14.33 1.98
N ILE A 88 -17.69 -13.80 3.20
CA ILE A 88 -18.32 -14.40 4.38
C ILE A 88 -19.67 -13.74 4.76
N GLY A 89 -20.19 -12.84 3.93
CA GLY A 89 -21.50 -12.20 4.13
C GLY A 89 -21.57 -11.22 5.30
N LEU A 90 -20.44 -10.65 5.74
CA LEU A 90 -20.39 -9.62 6.79
C LEU A 90 -20.48 -8.18 6.24
N ILE A 91 -20.40 -8.03 4.92
CA ILE A 91 -20.72 -6.79 4.22
C ILE A 91 -21.50 -7.13 2.93
N ALA A 92 -22.38 -6.23 2.50
CA ALA A 92 -23.20 -6.38 1.30
C ALA A 92 -22.33 -6.38 0.03
N GLU A 93 -22.79 -7.09 -1.01
CA GLU A 93 -22.08 -7.18 -2.28
C GLU A 93 -21.85 -5.81 -2.93
N ASN A 94 -22.83 -4.91 -2.82
CA ASN A 94 -22.81 -3.56 -3.38
C ASN A 94 -22.20 -2.49 -2.46
N ALA A 95 -21.71 -2.85 -1.26
CA ALA A 95 -21.11 -1.89 -0.34
C ALA A 95 -19.72 -1.47 -0.83
N GLY A 96 -19.63 -0.33 -1.51
CA GLY A 96 -18.39 0.24 -2.03
C GLY A 96 -17.66 1.16 -1.05
N ILE A 97 -16.38 1.44 -1.33
CA ILE A 97 -15.55 2.37 -0.53
C ILE A 97 -15.78 3.83 -0.98
N ASN A 98 -16.11 4.05 -2.25
CA ASN A 98 -16.27 5.36 -2.88
C ASN A 98 -17.65 5.55 -3.53
N GLU A 99 -18.45 4.49 -3.60
CA GLU A 99 -19.74 4.44 -4.30
C GLU A 99 -20.68 3.52 -3.51
N GLY A 100 -21.97 3.84 -3.48
CA GLY A 100 -23.00 3.04 -2.78
C GLY A 100 -23.25 3.46 -1.33
N ASP A 101 -24.14 2.72 -0.67
CA ASP A 101 -24.52 3.01 0.71
C ASP A 101 -23.39 2.65 1.69
N PRO A 102 -23.01 3.59 2.56
CA PRO A 102 -21.91 3.40 3.48
C PRO A 102 -22.30 2.45 4.62
N GLU A 103 -21.63 1.31 4.73
CA GLU A 103 -21.76 0.43 5.88
C GLU A 103 -20.93 0.93 7.05
N THR A 104 -21.49 1.90 7.78
CA THR A 104 -20.86 2.55 8.93
C THR A 104 -20.50 1.56 10.05
N ASP A 105 -21.27 0.49 10.18
CA ASP A 105 -21.20 -0.44 11.32
C ASP A 105 -20.27 -1.64 11.05
N SER A 106 -19.70 -1.75 9.85
CA SER A 106 -18.76 -2.82 9.52
C SER A 106 -17.43 -2.65 10.27
N ILE A 107 -16.78 -3.76 10.61
CA ILE A 107 -15.44 -3.75 11.22
C ILE A 107 -14.43 -2.95 10.36
N ASP A 108 -14.58 -3.02 9.03
CA ASP A 108 -13.77 -2.26 8.08
C ASP A 108 -13.92 -0.75 8.28
N SER A 109 -15.15 -0.25 8.26
CA SER A 109 -15.46 1.16 8.46
C SER A 109 -15.05 1.65 9.85
N MET A 110 -15.23 0.83 10.88
CA MET A 110 -14.87 1.20 12.26
C MET A 110 -13.35 1.22 12.50
N VAL A 111 -12.58 0.45 11.74
CA VAL A 111 -11.11 0.38 11.86
C VAL A 111 -10.42 1.36 10.91
N TYR A 112 -10.74 1.33 9.62
CA TYR A 112 -10.11 2.17 8.59
C TYR A 112 -10.81 3.52 8.38
N GLY A 113 -11.93 3.74 9.05
CA GLY A 113 -12.68 4.99 9.00
C GLY A 113 -13.61 5.11 7.79
N TYR A 114 -14.56 6.02 7.94
CA TYR A 114 -15.53 6.40 6.91
C TYR A 114 -15.94 7.87 7.13
N ALA A 115 -16.47 8.50 6.08
CA ALA A 115 -17.09 9.81 6.16
C ALA A 115 -18.35 9.81 5.30
N VAL A 116 -19.49 10.10 5.91
CA VAL A 116 -20.78 10.15 5.21
C VAL A 116 -21.37 11.55 5.41
N GLY A 117 -21.82 12.17 4.32
CA GLY A 117 -22.36 13.53 4.37
C GLY A 117 -23.56 13.61 5.32
N GLY A 118 -23.47 14.43 6.37
CA GLY A 118 -24.54 14.67 7.35
C GLY A 118 -24.88 13.51 8.31
N GLY A 119 -24.30 12.31 8.14
CA GLY A 119 -24.65 11.09 8.89
C GLY A 119 -23.60 10.57 9.87
N GLY A 120 -22.45 11.24 9.99
CA GLY A 120 -21.37 10.87 10.90
C GLY A 120 -20.04 10.58 10.18
N ALA A 121 -18.96 10.58 10.95
CA ALA A 121 -17.63 10.27 10.45
C ALA A 121 -16.84 9.53 11.53
N GLN A 122 -16.09 8.53 11.11
CA GLN A 122 -15.15 7.81 11.95
C GLN A 122 -13.75 8.00 11.38
N LYS A 123 -12.84 8.55 12.19
CA LYS A 123 -11.42 8.66 11.80
C LYS A 123 -10.81 7.26 11.78
N SER A 124 -9.93 7.00 10.80
CA SER A 124 -9.12 5.78 10.79
C SER A 124 -8.37 5.61 12.11
N ARG A 125 -8.46 4.40 12.66
CA ARG A 125 -7.65 3.93 13.79
C ARG A 125 -6.37 3.25 13.35
N VAL A 126 -6.19 3.05 12.04
CA VAL A 126 -4.93 2.65 11.41
C VAL A 126 -4.19 3.92 11.00
N ILE A 127 -3.06 4.18 11.66
CA ILE A 127 -2.17 5.33 11.43
C ILE A 127 -0.94 4.78 10.73
N THR A 128 -0.70 5.23 9.50
CA THR A 128 0.38 4.71 8.67
C THR A 128 1.32 5.80 8.21
N ASP A 129 2.58 5.40 8.07
CA ASP A 129 3.63 6.18 7.45
C ASP A 129 3.96 5.60 6.07
N ASP A 130 4.84 6.29 5.35
CA ASP A 130 5.32 5.81 4.07
C ASP A 130 6.34 4.69 4.27
N ALA A 131 6.31 3.67 3.41
CA ALA A 131 7.28 2.59 3.46
C ALA A 131 8.51 2.92 2.62
N PHE A 132 9.69 2.72 3.20
CA PHE A 132 10.97 3.04 2.57
C PHE A 132 11.78 1.79 2.28
N THR A 133 12.42 1.75 1.12
CA THR A 133 13.43 0.73 0.80
C THR A 133 14.59 0.73 1.80
N ILE A 134 15.14 -0.45 2.12
CA ILE A 134 16.33 -0.58 3.00
C ILE A 134 17.62 -0.13 2.29
N LEU A 135 17.71 -0.29 0.98
CA LEU A 135 18.86 0.12 0.19
C LEU A 135 18.55 1.39 -0.63
N PRO A 136 19.58 2.15 -1.04
CA PRO A 136 19.38 3.32 -1.89
C PRO A 136 18.71 2.96 -3.23
N ALA A 137 17.93 3.89 -3.78
CA ALA A 137 17.28 3.79 -5.08
C ALA A 137 18.25 3.41 -6.21
N THR A 138 19.50 3.87 -6.14
CA THR A 138 20.56 3.55 -7.12
C THR A 138 20.89 2.06 -7.20
N GLN A 139 20.61 1.28 -6.16
CA GLN A 139 20.86 -0.18 -6.12
C GLN A 139 19.61 -1.01 -6.44
N VAL A 140 18.43 -0.50 -6.07
CA VAL A 140 17.16 -1.26 -6.14
C VAL A 140 16.33 -0.94 -7.38
N VAL A 141 16.65 0.14 -8.11
CA VAL A 141 15.91 0.51 -9.32
C VAL A 141 16.56 -0.12 -10.57
N GLY A 142 15.73 -0.75 -11.39
CA GLY A 142 16.03 -1.14 -12.76
C GLY A 142 15.32 -0.24 -13.77
N LYS A 143 15.77 -0.29 -15.02
CA LYS A 143 15.13 0.37 -16.16
C LYS A 143 14.81 -0.68 -17.21
N ARG A 144 13.59 -0.67 -17.74
CA ARG A 144 13.18 -1.48 -18.88
C ARG A 144 12.83 -0.55 -20.02
N GLN A 145 13.56 -0.69 -21.12
CA GLN A 145 13.23 -0.02 -22.36
C GLN A 145 12.25 -0.89 -23.13
N PHE A 146 11.14 -0.32 -23.56
CA PHE A 146 10.21 -0.97 -24.48
C PHE A 146 10.25 -0.26 -25.82
N ASN A 147 10.30 -1.08 -26.87
CA ASN A 147 10.27 -0.65 -28.25
C ASN A 147 8.97 -1.19 -28.83
N ALA A 148 8.10 -0.33 -29.36
CA ALA A 148 6.99 -0.78 -30.19
C ALA A 148 7.39 -0.70 -31.66
N PRO A 149 7.78 -1.83 -32.30
CA PRO A 149 8.02 -1.87 -33.73
C PRO A 149 6.72 -1.63 -34.50
N PHE A 150 6.83 -1.22 -35.76
CA PHE A 150 5.72 -1.23 -36.70
C PHE A 150 5.30 -2.68 -37.02
N GLU A 151 4.18 -2.88 -37.72
CA GLU A 151 3.68 -4.24 -38.04
C GLU A 151 4.69 -5.09 -38.83
N ASP A 152 5.63 -4.47 -39.54
CA ASP A 152 6.72 -5.14 -40.24
C ASP A 152 7.85 -5.66 -39.30
N GLY A 153 7.70 -5.48 -37.99
CA GLY A 153 8.67 -5.86 -36.97
C GLY A 153 9.87 -4.92 -36.88
N THR A 154 9.90 -3.82 -37.64
CA THR A 154 11.01 -2.88 -37.64
C THR A 154 10.70 -1.61 -36.85
N MET A 155 11.75 -0.94 -36.37
CA MET A 155 11.64 0.35 -35.70
C MET A 155 11.54 1.53 -36.68
N ARG A 156 11.41 1.28 -37.99
CA ARG A 156 11.32 2.33 -39.00
C ARG A 156 10.02 2.18 -39.77
N HIS A 157 9.32 3.29 -39.97
CA HIS A 157 8.10 3.29 -40.75
C HIS A 157 8.41 2.77 -42.17
N PRO A 158 7.64 1.82 -42.71
CA PRO A 158 7.94 1.16 -43.99
C PRO A 158 8.13 2.18 -45.13
N GLU A 159 7.24 3.17 -45.18
CA GLU A 159 7.19 4.20 -46.23
C GLU A 159 8.08 5.42 -45.93
N THR A 160 7.90 6.07 -44.77
CA THR A 160 8.58 7.33 -44.45
C THR A 160 10.01 7.15 -43.92
N LYS A 161 10.42 5.91 -43.61
CA LYS A 161 11.70 5.55 -42.95
C LYS A 161 11.94 6.24 -41.60
N ALA A 162 10.95 6.96 -41.08
CA ALA A 162 10.98 7.62 -39.78
C ALA A 162 11.09 6.58 -38.66
N ALA A 163 11.85 6.87 -37.61
CA ALA A 163 11.92 5.98 -36.46
C ALA A 163 10.57 5.99 -35.71
N SER A 164 10.20 4.84 -35.14
CA SER A 164 9.05 4.73 -34.23
C SER A 164 9.26 5.68 -33.05
N SER A 165 8.27 6.53 -32.77
CA SER A 165 8.25 7.40 -31.58
C SER A 165 7.86 6.65 -30.31
N SER A 166 7.46 5.39 -30.43
CA SER A 166 7.03 4.52 -29.34
C SER A 166 8.23 3.82 -28.68
N ILE A 167 9.22 4.61 -28.28
CA ILE A 167 10.33 4.19 -27.41
C ILE A 167 10.07 4.80 -26.04
N GLY A 168 9.87 3.97 -25.03
CA GLY A 168 9.71 4.40 -23.65
C GLY A 168 10.65 3.65 -22.71
N THR A 169 10.95 4.27 -21.58
CA THR A 169 11.72 3.62 -20.51
C THR A 169 10.91 3.69 -19.24
N ASP A 170 10.64 2.52 -18.66
CA ASP A 170 10.00 2.42 -17.36
C ASP A 170 11.03 2.05 -16.30
N GLU A 171 11.04 2.82 -15.23
CA GLU A 171 11.71 2.43 -14.00
C GLU A 171 10.85 1.44 -13.22
N TYR A 172 11.50 0.40 -12.69
CA TYR A 172 10.89 -0.60 -11.83
C TYR A 172 11.77 -0.89 -10.62
N VAL A 173 11.15 -1.33 -9.54
CA VAL A 173 11.84 -1.85 -8.36
C VAL A 173 12.17 -3.31 -8.61
N ARG A 174 13.45 -3.67 -8.42
CA ARG A 174 13.94 -5.03 -8.63
C ARG A 174 13.31 -6.01 -7.62
N PRO A 175 13.09 -7.27 -8.02
CA PRO A 175 12.82 -8.35 -7.08
C PRO A 175 13.85 -8.41 -5.94
N GLU A 176 13.48 -9.00 -4.81
CA GLU A 176 14.27 -9.09 -3.58
C GLU A 176 14.52 -7.74 -2.87
N THR A 177 13.93 -6.65 -3.37
CA THR A 177 13.97 -5.36 -2.68
C THR A 177 13.09 -5.41 -1.44
N HIS A 178 13.61 -4.91 -0.32
CA HIS A 178 12.90 -4.86 0.95
C HIS A 178 12.49 -3.43 1.29
N PHE A 179 11.24 -3.27 1.71
CA PHE A 179 10.69 -2.04 2.28
C PHE A 179 10.41 -2.24 3.77
N VAL A 180 10.69 -1.22 4.57
CA VAL A 180 10.31 -1.15 5.99
C VAL A 180 9.19 -0.14 6.14
N ASP A 181 8.18 -0.53 6.91
CA ASP A 181 7.00 0.25 7.21
C ASP A 181 6.62 0.09 8.69
N ILE A 182 5.92 1.09 9.22
CA ILE A 182 5.33 1.06 10.55
C ILE A 182 3.85 1.42 10.45
N GLU A 183 3.00 0.47 10.85
CA GLU A 183 1.57 0.72 11.01
C GLU A 183 1.22 0.79 12.50
N THR A 184 0.72 1.94 12.94
CA THR A 184 0.28 2.15 14.32
C THR A 184 -1.23 2.05 14.42
N LEU A 185 -1.71 1.10 15.22
CA LEU A 185 -3.13 0.89 15.48
C LEU A 185 -3.50 1.54 16.81
N LYS A 186 -4.56 2.34 16.81
CA LYS A 186 -5.06 3.05 17.98
C LYS A 186 -6.36 2.46 18.48
N ASP A 187 -6.46 2.22 19.79
CA ASP A 187 -7.69 1.79 20.48
C ASP A 187 -8.38 0.57 19.82
N ILE A 188 -7.57 -0.38 19.34
CA ILE A 188 -7.96 -1.58 18.59
C ILE A 188 -8.31 -2.74 19.54
N THR A 189 -9.44 -3.42 19.33
CA THR A 189 -9.78 -4.64 20.08
C THR A 189 -8.98 -5.85 19.54
N PRO A 190 -8.91 -6.99 20.27
CA PRO A 190 -8.23 -8.19 19.77
C PRO A 190 -8.76 -8.68 18.41
N GLY A 191 -10.08 -8.65 18.20
CA GLY A 191 -10.69 -9.06 16.93
C GLY A 191 -10.32 -8.12 15.78
N GLU A 192 -10.28 -6.82 16.05
CA GLU A 192 -9.88 -5.82 15.06
C GLU A 192 -8.38 -5.90 14.74
N LEU A 193 -7.53 -6.22 15.71
CA LEU A 193 -6.10 -6.47 15.47
C LEU A 193 -5.90 -7.66 14.53
N ILE A 194 -6.64 -8.76 14.76
CA ILE A 194 -6.62 -9.94 13.88
C ILE A 194 -7.10 -9.58 12.48
N TYR A 195 -8.14 -8.75 12.36
CA TYR A 195 -8.63 -8.27 11.07
C TYR A 195 -7.55 -7.50 10.30
N VAL A 196 -6.92 -6.49 10.93
CA VAL A 196 -5.85 -5.69 10.31
C VAL A 196 -4.65 -6.55 9.92
N LEU A 197 -4.12 -7.36 10.84
CA LEU A 197 -3.00 -8.27 10.55
C LEU A 197 -3.34 -9.23 9.42
N GLY A 198 -4.57 -9.75 9.42
CA GLY A 198 -5.05 -10.60 8.35
C GLY A 198 -5.05 -9.87 7.00
N ASN A 199 -5.47 -8.62 6.95
CA ASN A 199 -5.49 -7.82 5.73
C ASN A 199 -4.08 -7.66 5.18
N ILE A 200 -3.14 -7.19 6.02
CA ILE A 200 -1.72 -7.05 5.67
C ILE A 200 -1.14 -8.36 5.12
N LEU A 201 -1.34 -9.48 5.84
CA LEU A 201 -0.76 -10.77 5.47
C LEU A 201 -1.37 -11.41 4.22
N ARG A 202 -2.63 -11.10 3.89
CA ARG A 202 -3.28 -11.61 2.68
C ARG A 202 -3.00 -10.75 1.45
N THR A 203 -2.60 -9.50 1.64
CA THR A 203 -2.32 -8.59 0.53
C THR A 203 -0.96 -8.92 -0.10
N SER A 204 -1.01 -9.35 -1.36
CA SER A 204 0.19 -9.72 -2.13
C SER A 204 0.50 -8.76 -3.29
N ARG A 205 -0.45 -7.91 -3.69
CA ARG A 205 -0.31 -7.01 -4.84
C ARG A 205 -0.62 -5.57 -4.46
N TYR A 206 0.41 -4.73 -4.45
CA TYR A 206 0.30 -3.30 -4.15
C TYR A 206 0.33 -2.50 -5.46
N GLY A 207 -0.85 -2.10 -5.95
CA GLY A 207 -1.00 -1.32 -7.18
C GLY A 207 -2.22 -1.73 -7.99
N ALA A 208 -2.55 -0.94 -9.01
CA ALA A 208 -3.43 -1.39 -10.06
C ALA A 208 -2.57 -2.10 -11.12
N ILE A 209 -3.02 -3.24 -11.62
CA ILE A 209 -2.54 -3.72 -12.92
C ILE A 209 -3.22 -2.78 -13.92
N SER A 210 -2.59 -1.66 -14.26
CA SER A 210 -2.97 -0.99 -15.50
C SER A 210 -2.46 -1.89 -16.62
N SER A 211 -3.37 -2.75 -17.10
CA SER A 211 -3.29 -3.34 -18.43
C SER A 211 -3.24 -2.24 -19.49
#